data_AF-A0A100Y2M6-F1
#
_entry.id   AF-A0A100Y2M6-F1
#
_cell.length_a   1.000
_cell.length_b   1.000
_cell.length_c   1.000
_cell.angle_alpha   90.00
_cell.angle_beta   90.00
_cell.angle_gamma   90.00
#
_symmetry.space_group_name_H-M   'P 1'
#
loop_
_entity.id
_entity.type
_entity.pdbx_description
1 polymer ?
#
loop_
_entity_poly.entity_id
_entity_poly.type
_entity_poly.pdbx_seq_one_letter_code
_entity_poly.pdbx_strand_id
1 'polypeptide(L)' 'MTERPALDDRARAVLAMERRSWPGPGAKERAIREQLDLSPVRYYQLLNALLDDERALAHDPVTVNRLRRLRATRESHR' A
#
# COMPACT_ATOMS: atom_id res chain seq x y z
N MET A 1 -10.56 25.68 9.58
CA MET A 1 -10.92 24.34 9.10
C MET A 1 -9.74 23.83 8.30
N THR A 2 -8.93 22.92 8.84
CA THR A 2 -7.79 22.36 8.11
C THR A 2 -8.33 21.31 7.15
N GLU A 3 -8.55 21.70 5.89
CA GLU A 3 -8.84 20.74 4.83
C GLU A 3 -7.65 19.79 4.75
N ARG A 4 -7.80 18.57 5.27
CA ARG A 4 -6.75 17.55 5.13
C ARG A 4 -6.66 17.22 3.65
N PRO A 5 -5.51 17.47 2.98
CA PRO A 5 -5.41 17.24 1.56
C PRO A 5 -5.69 15.76 1.27
N ALA A 6 -6.45 15.54 0.20
CA ALA A 6 -6.82 14.21 -0.26
C ALA A 6 -5.58 13.34 -0.46
N LEU A 7 -5.76 12.02 -0.38
CA LEU A 7 -4.69 11.07 -0.61
C LEU A 7 -4.05 11.32 -1.99
N ASP A 8 -2.73 11.46 -2.03
CA ASP A 8 -1.97 11.73 -3.25
C ASP A 8 -2.09 10.59 -4.28
N ASP A 9 -1.96 10.88 -5.57
CA ASP A 9 -2.17 9.89 -6.63
C ASP A 9 -1.17 8.73 -6.56
N ARG A 10 0.06 8.99 -6.11
CA ARG A 10 1.04 7.92 -5.89
C ARG A 10 0.61 6.97 -4.78
N ALA A 11 0.02 7.48 -3.71
CA ALA A 11 -0.51 6.67 -2.62
C ALA A 11 -1.73 5.85 -3.07
N ARG A 12 -2.63 6.44 -3.86
CA ARG A 12 -3.75 5.72 -4.50
C ARG A 12 -3.25 4.60 -5.40
N ALA A 13 -2.21 4.86 -6.19
CA ALA A 13 -1.64 3.87 -7.10
C ALA A 13 -1.00 2.69 -6.35
N VAL A 14 -0.36 2.94 -5.20
CA VAL A 14 0.13 1.87 -4.31
C VAL A 14 -1.03 1.01 -3.78
N LEU A 15 -2.11 1.61 -3.28
CA LEU A 15 -3.28 0.84 -2.84
C LEU A 15 -3.93 0.05 -3.99
N ALA A 16 -3.97 0.64 -5.19
CA ALA A 16 -4.45 -0.04 -6.39
C ALA A 16 -3.60 -1.27 -6.76
N MET A 17 -2.29 -1.18 -6.57
CA MET A 17 -1.36 -2.30 -6.81
C MET A 17 -1.62 -3.47 -5.85
N GLU A 18 -1.98 -3.19 -4.59
CA GLU A 18 -2.33 -4.21 -3.58
C GLU A 18 -3.71 -4.87 -3.80
N ARG A 19 -4.60 -4.22 -4.54
CA ARG A 19 -5.91 -4.83 -4.90
C ARG A 19 -5.78 -5.93 -5.95
N ARG A 20 -4.73 -5.89 -6.78
CA ARG A 20 -4.51 -6.85 -7.85
C ARG A 20 -4.00 -8.18 -7.29
N SER A 21 -4.42 -9.28 -7.91
CA SER A 21 -3.82 -10.59 -7.68
C SER A 21 -2.54 -10.71 -8.49
N TRP A 22 -1.46 -11.11 -7.83
CA TRP A 22 -0.16 -11.29 -8.46
C TRP A 22 0.23 -12.77 -8.42
N PRO A 23 0.70 -13.35 -9.54
CA PRO A 23 1.11 -14.76 -9.58
C PRO A 23 2.35 -15.06 -8.71
N GLY A 24 3.09 -14.02 -8.30
CA GLY A 24 4.21 -14.15 -7.36
C GLY A 24 4.89 -12.80 -7.08
N PRO A 25 5.82 -12.76 -6.11
CA PRO A 25 6.51 -11.53 -5.71
C PRO A 25 7.30 -10.90 -6.87
N GLY A 26 7.95 -11.70 -7.72
CA GLY A 26 8.70 -11.18 -8.87
C GLY A 26 7.82 -10.46 -9.90
N ALA A 27 6.62 -10.97 -10.18
CA ALA A 27 5.69 -10.33 -11.11
C ALA A 27 5.19 -8.98 -10.55
N LYS A 28 4.89 -8.95 -9.25
CA LYS A 28 4.49 -7.72 -8.55
C LYS A 28 5.60 -6.69 -8.55
N GLU A 29 6.83 -7.09 -8.22
CA GLU A 29 7.98 -6.18 -8.20
C GLU A 29 8.30 -5.58 -9.57
N ARG A 30 8.18 -6.35 -10.65
CA ARG A 30 8.33 -5.81 -12.01
C ARG A 30 7.27 -4.74 -12.29
N ALA A 31 6.00 -5.03 -12.01
CA ALA A 31 4.93 -4.06 -12.19
C ALA A 31 5.09 -2.80 -11.31
N ILE A 32 5.61 -2.95 -10.08
CA ILE A 32 5.95 -1.81 -9.21
C ILE A 32 7.00 -0.92 -9.89
N ARG A 33 8.07 -1.51 -10.43
CA ARG A 33 9.13 -0.76 -11.13
C ARG A 33 8.59 -0.09 -12.39
N GLU A 34 7.86 -0.82 -13.22
CA GLU A 34 7.39 -0.35 -14.53
C GLU A 34 6.25 0.67 -14.43
N GLN A 35 5.32 0.52 -13.49
CA GLN A 35 4.11 1.36 -13.44
C GLN A 35 4.21 2.51 -12.46
N LEU A 36 5.01 2.38 -11.39
CA LEU A 36 5.11 3.38 -10.32
C LEU A 36 6.47 4.07 -10.28
N ASP A 37 7.42 3.64 -11.13
CA ASP A 37 8.81 4.09 -11.12
C ASP A 37 9.40 4.02 -9.70
N LEU A 38 9.18 2.87 -9.05
CA LEU A 38 9.54 2.63 -7.66
C LEU A 38 10.43 1.40 -7.52
N SER A 39 11.45 1.51 -6.67
CA SER A 39 12.13 0.30 -6.18
C SER A 39 11.18 -0.46 -5.23
N PRO A 40 11.27 -1.81 -5.16
CA PRO A 40 10.46 -2.59 -4.22
C PRO A 40 10.60 -2.12 -2.77
N VAL A 41 11.81 -1.76 -2.35
CA VAL A 41 12.07 -1.26 -1.00
C VAL A 41 11.28 0.02 -0.74
N ARG A 42 11.36 0.99 -1.66
CA ARG A 42 10.64 2.27 -1.51
C ARG A 42 9.13 2.08 -1.55
N TYR A 43 8.66 1.13 -2.37
CA TYR A 43 7.26 0.75 -2.42
C TYR A 43 6.75 0.21 -1.08
N TYR A 44 7.45 -0.75 -0.47
CA TYR A 44 7.00 -1.32 0.82
C TYR A 44 7.13 -0.32 1.97
N GLN A 45 8.09 0.60 1.94
CA GLN A 45 8.16 1.71 2.88
C GLN A 45 6.92 2.62 2.78
N LEU A 46 6.56 3.02 1.56
CA LEU A 46 5.38 3.84 1.32
C LEU A 46 4.10 3.10 1.72
N LEU A 47 3.99 1.82 1.34
CA LEU A 47 2.86 0.99 1.71
C LEU A 47 2.68 0.93 3.23
N ASN A 48 3.76 0.70 3.98
CA ASN A 48 3.70 0.67 5.45
C ASN A 48 3.23 2.01 6.02
N ALA A 49 3.74 3.13 5.51
CA ALA A 49 3.27 4.46 5.94
C ALA A 49 1.77 4.67 5.66
N LEU A 50 1.28 4.20 4.51
CA LEU A 50 -0.14 4.27 4.16
C LEU A 50 -1.01 3.42 5.08
N LEU A 51 -0.50 2.32 5.63
CA LEU A 51 -1.25 1.54 6.60
C LEU A 51 -1.49 2.32 7.88
N ASP A 52 -0.72 3.36 8.19
CA ASP A 52 -0.90 4.17 9.41
C ASP A 52 -1.65 5.50 9.10
N ASP A 53 -1.99 5.76 7.83
CA ASP A 53 -2.64 7.00 7.38
C ASP A 53 -4.18 6.88 7.34
N GLU A 54 -4.87 7.76 8.08
CA GLU A 54 -6.35 7.83 8.08
C GLU A 54 -6.94 8.13 6.70
N ARG A 55 -6.22 8.85 5.83
CA ARG A 55 -6.67 9.17 4.47
C ARG A 55 -6.66 7.94 3.57
N ALA A 56 -5.69 7.05 3.76
CA ALA A 56 -5.66 5.77 3.06
C ALA A 56 -6.82 4.88 3.51
N LEU A 57 -7.11 4.87 4.81
CA LEU A 57 -8.26 4.16 5.38
C LEU A 57 -9.60 4.70 4.85
N ALA A 58 -9.74 6.03 4.75
CA ALA A 58 -10.93 6.66 4.18
C ALA A 58 -11.10 6.38 2.68
N HIS A 59 -9.99 6.27 1.94
CA HIS A 59 -10.01 6.02 0.50
C HIS A 59 -10.29 4.56 0.12
N ASP A 60 -9.63 3.60 0.79
CA ASP A 60 -9.80 2.17 0.54
C ASP A 60 -9.78 1.36 1.86
N PRO A 61 -10.87 1.40 2.63
CA PRO A 61 -10.92 0.80 3.96
C PRO A 61 -10.73 -0.72 3.92
N VAL A 62 -11.19 -1.38 2.85
CA VAL A 62 -11.10 -2.84 2.72
C VAL A 62 -9.66 -3.28 2.53
N THR A 63 -8.95 -2.68 1.56
CA THR A 63 -7.55 -3.01 1.29
C THR A 63 -6.66 -2.67 2.47
N VAL A 64 -6.83 -1.49 3.07
CA VAL A 64 -6.00 -1.04 4.20
C VAL A 64 -6.21 -1.93 5.42
N ASN A 65 -7.45 -2.25 5.81
CA ASN A 65 -7.69 -3.13 6.95
C ASN A 65 -7.17 -4.56 6.71
N ARG A 66 -7.30 -5.09 5.49
CA ARG A 66 -6.72 -6.40 5.13
C ARG A 66 -5.20 -6.39 5.33
N LEU A 67 -4.51 -5.37 4.84
CA LEU A 67 -3.06 -5.25 4.95
C LEU A 67 -2.59 -5.00 6.39
N ARG A 68 -3.32 -4.18 7.17
CA ARG A 68 -3.08 -4.02 8.61
C ARG A 68 -3.12 -5.36 9.35
N ARG A 69 -4.15 -6.18 9.07
CA ARG A 69 -4.25 -7.53 9.65
C ARG A 69 -3.08 -8.43 9.25
N LEU A 70 -2.71 -8.44 7.97
CA LEU A 70 -1.55 -9.21 7.49
C LEU A 70 -0.23 -8.76 8.15
N ARG A 71 -0.05 -7.46 8.39
CA ARG A 71 1.11 -6.92 9.12
C ARG A 71 1.11 -7.41 10.56
N ALA A 72 -0.02 -7.29 11.27
CA ALA A 72 -0.15 -7.75 12.65
C ALA A 72 0.16 -9.25 12.79
N THR A 73 -0.34 -10.09 11.88
CA THR A 73 -0.04 -11.55 11.90
C THR A 73 1.45 -11.84 11.72
N ARG A 74 2.16 -11.05 10.89
CA ARG A 74 3.63 -11.19 10.73
C ARG A 74 4.39 -10.76 11.97
N GLU A 75 3.93 -9.70 12.63
CA GLU A 75 4.54 -9.20 13.87
C GLU A 75 4.33 -10.14 15.05
N SER A 76 3.18 -10.81 15.14
CA SER A 76 2.92 -11.83 16.17
C SER A 76 3.74 -13.11 16.00
N HIS A 77 4.30 -13.36 14.82
CA HIS A 77 5.13 -14.54 14.52
C HIS A 77 6.64 -14.29 14.73
N ARG A 78 7.01 -13.12 15.24
CA ARG A 78 8.40 -12.71 15.48
C ARG A 78 8.73 -12.77 16.97
#